data_AF-A0A2D5PQD4-F1
#
_entry.id   AF-A0A2D5PQD4-F1
#
_cell.length_a   1.000
_cell.length_b   1.000
_cell.length_c   1.000
_cell.angle_alpha   90.00
_cell.angle_beta   90.00
_cell.angle_gamma   90.00
#
_symmetry.space_group_name_H-M   'P 1'
#
loop_
_entity.id
_entity.type
_entity.pdbx_description
1 polymer ?
#
loop_
_entity_poly.entity_id
_entity_poly.type
_entity_poly.pdbx_seq_one_letter_code
_entity_poly.pdbx_strand_id
1 'polypeptide(L)' 'MSNSKNNFESSLKKLEKIVAKLEEGNIDLDDSIKSFEEGVMLVKECQKQLSEAELKVEKLLDNGDSELLED' A
#
# COMPACT_ATOMS: atom_id res chain seq x y z
N MET A 1 10.23 -12.62 11.80
CA MET A 1 9.07 -11.74 12.02
C MET A 1 8.42 -11.47 10.67
N SER A 2 7.53 -12.36 10.22
CA SER A 2 6.87 -12.24 8.92
C SER A 2 5.46 -11.72 9.15
N ASN A 3 5.24 -10.43 8.93
CA ASN A 3 3.89 -9.88 8.95
C ASN A 3 3.67 -8.79 7.89
N SER A 4 4.37 -8.87 6.74
CA SER A 4 4.25 -7.93 5.63
C SER A 4 2.80 -7.78 5.13
N LYS A 5 2.02 -8.87 5.18
CA LYS A 5 0.59 -8.86 4.82
C LYS A 5 -0.25 -7.98 5.74
N ASN A 6 0.04 -7.96 7.03
CA ASN A 6 -0.60 -7.05 7.98
C ASN A 6 -0.13 -5.60 7.84
N ASN A 7 1.03 -5.36 7.24
CA ASN A 7 1.54 -4.00 7.03
C ASN A 7 0.86 -3.32 5.83
N PHE A 8 0.69 -4.03 4.71
CA PHE A 8 0.01 -3.49 3.52
C PHE A 8 -1.44 -3.15 3.78
N GLU A 9 -2.22 -4.13 4.25
CA GLU A 9 -3.65 -3.94 4.53
C GLU A 9 -3.88 -2.84 5.57
N SER A 10 -2.98 -2.73 6.56
CA SER A 10 -3.03 -1.65 7.54
C SER A 10 -2.75 -0.28 6.91
N SER A 11 -1.72 -0.16 6.07
CA SER A 11 -1.39 1.10 5.38
C SER A 11 -2.50 1.53 4.42
N LEU A 12 -3.06 0.58 3.66
CA LEU A 12 -4.18 0.81 2.77
C LEU A 12 -5.42 1.29 3.54
N LYS A 13 -5.77 0.62 4.64
CA LYS A 13 -6.90 1.01 5.49
C LYS A 13 -6.73 2.38 6.13
N LYS A 14 -5.50 2.79 6.46
CA LYS A 14 -5.23 4.16 6.93
C LYS A 14 -5.41 5.18 5.81
N LEU A 15 -4.94 4.87 4.61
CA LEU A 15 -5.10 5.73 3.44
C LEU A 15 -6.58 5.95 3.11
N GLU A 16 -7.40 4.88 3.11
CA GLU A 16 -8.86 4.98 2.90
C GLU A 16 -9.52 5.92 3.90
N LYS A 17 -9.14 5.86 5.18
CA LYS A 17 -9.66 6.76 6.21
C LYS A 17 -9.27 8.21 5.98
N ILE A 18 -8.04 8.46 5.53
CA ILE A 18 -7.56 9.80 5.20
C ILE A 18 -8.35 10.36 4.02
N VAL A 19 -8.55 9.57 2.97
CA VAL A 19 -9.36 9.96 1.81
C VAL A 19 -10.78 10.30 2.25
N ALA A 20 -11.43 9.43 3.03
CA ALA A 20 -12.77 9.69 3.54
C ALA A 20 -12.84 11.00 4.37
N LYS A 21 -11.85 11.24 5.23
CA LYS A 21 -11.76 12.48 6.03
C LYS A 21 -11.61 13.73 5.14
N LEU A 22 -10.82 13.65 4.08
CA LEU A 22 -10.64 14.75 3.12
C LEU A 22 -11.91 15.00 2.29
N GLU A 23 -12.64 13.94 1.92
CA GLU A 23 -13.89 14.01 1.17
C GLU A 23 -15.07 14.55 1.99
N GLU A 24 -15.08 14.35 3.31
CA GLU A 24 -16.09 14.92 4.22
C GLU A 24 -16.11 16.46 4.21
N GLY A 25 -15.01 17.11 3.84
CA GLY A 25 -14.94 18.56 3.63
C GLY A 25 -15.10 19.44 4.88
N ASN A 26 -15.29 18.86 6.07
CA ASN A 26 -15.41 19.57 7.35
C ASN A 26 -14.09 19.55 8.15
N ILE A 27 -12.96 19.62 7.44
CA ILE A 27 -11.60 19.62 7.98
C ILE A 27 -10.99 21.00 7.76
N ASP A 28 -10.28 21.53 8.77
CA ASP A 28 -9.59 22.80 8.61
C ASP A 28 -8.35 22.66 7.69
N LEU A 29 -7.79 23.81 7.29
CA LEU A 29 -6.69 23.85 6.33
C LEU A 29 -5.43 23.14 6.86
N ASP A 30 -5.07 23.35 8.12
CA ASP A 30 -3.84 22.78 8.69
C ASP A 30 -3.96 21.26 8.79
N ASP A 31 -5.11 20.74 9.22
CA ASP A 31 -5.36 19.32 9.29
C ASP A 31 -5.55 18.69 7.91
N SER A 32 -6.04 19.43 6.92
CA SER A 32 -6.08 18.99 5.51
C SER A 32 -4.69 18.76 4.96
N ILE A 33 -3.76 19.69 5.23
CA ILE A 33 -2.36 19.58 4.81
C ILE A 33 -1.71 18.37 5.47
N LYS A 34 -1.86 18.19 6.79
CA LYS A 34 -1.31 17.01 7.49
C LYS A 34 -1.88 15.70 6.96
N SER A 35 -3.19 15.64 6.73
CA SER A 35 -3.86 14.45 6.19
C SER A 35 -3.35 14.13 4.79
N PHE A 36 -3.13 15.14 3.95
CA PHE A 36 -2.54 14.97 2.63
C PHE A 36 -1.10 14.45 2.69
N GLU A 37 -0.25 15.03 3.55
CA GLU A 37 1.13 14.57 3.75
C GLU A 37 1.19 13.10 4.21
N GLU A 38 0.34 12.73 5.17
CA GLU A 38 0.22 11.34 5.63
C GLU A 38 -0.24 10.42 4.50
N GLY A 39 -1.24 10.84 3.72
CA GLY A 39 -1.72 10.10 2.56
C GLY A 39 -0.61 9.84 1.53
N VAL A 40 0.20 10.85 1.20
CA VAL A 40 1.33 10.71 0.28
C VAL A 40 2.38 9.72 0.81
N MET A 41 2.67 9.74 2.12
CA MET A 41 3.58 8.78 2.74
C MET A 41 3.05 7.34 2.66
N LEU A 42 1.77 7.15 2.97
CA LEU A 42 1.13 5.83 2.90
C LEU A 42 1.09 5.28 1.47
N VAL A 43 0.82 6.11 0.47
CA VAL A 43 0.87 5.69 -0.95
C VAL A 43 2.26 5.17 -1.31
N LYS A 44 3.32 5.88 -0.94
CA LYS A 44 4.71 5.45 -1.20
C LYS A 44 5.03 4.12 -0.52
N GLU A 45 4.58 3.94 0.73
CA GLU A 45 4.78 2.69 1.46
C GLU A 45 4.04 1.53 0.80
N CYS A 46 2.78 1.72 0.40
CA CYS A 46 2.01 0.71 -0.32
C CYS A 46 2.69 0.33 -1.65
N GLN A 47 3.14 1.31 -2.43
CA GLN A 47 3.87 1.06 -3.69
C GLN A 47 5.13 0.24 -3.46
N LYS A 48 5.94 0.60 -2.46
CA LYS A 48 7.16 -0.14 -2.11
C LYS A 48 6.85 -1.60 -1.77
N GLN A 49 5.82 -1.84 -0.97
CA GLN A 49 5.43 -3.20 -0.58
C GLN A 49 4.92 -4.03 -1.77
N LEU A 50 4.19 -3.40 -2.70
CA LEU A 50 3.77 -4.05 -3.94
C LEU A 50 4.98 -4.43 -4.81
N SER A 51 5.94 -3.52 -4.98
CA SER A 51 7.17 -3.80 -5.74
C SER A 51 8.01 -4.92 -5.10
N GLU A 52 8.10 -4.96 -3.77
CA GLU A 52 8.77 -6.05 -3.06
C GLU A 52 8.06 -7.40 -3.26
N ALA A 53 6.73 -7.40 -3.28
CA ALA A 53 5.92 -8.58 -3.53
C ALA A 53 6.08 -9.07 -4.98
N GLU A 54 6.04 -8.17 -5.95
CA GLU A 54 6.26 -8.45 -7.38
C GLU A 54 7.63 -9.08 -7.63
N LEU A 55 8.70 -8.48 -7.10
CA LEU A 55 10.05 -9.03 -7.20
C LEU A 55 10.17 -10.42 -6.57
N LYS A 56 9.42 -10.67 -5.49
CA LYS A 56 9.38 -11.99 -4.86
C LYS A 56 8.68 -13.02 -5.76
N VAL A 57 7.59 -12.63 -6.43
CA VAL A 57 6.88 -13.49 -7.39
C VAL A 57 7.79 -13.79 -8.59
N GLU A 58 8.41 -12.77 -9.18
CA GLU A 58 9.35 -12.92 -10.29
C GLU A 58 10.48 -13.92 -9.96
N LYS A 59 11.11 -13.77 -8.79
CA LYS A 59 12.14 -14.71 -8.32
C LYS A 59 11.64 -16.14 -8.12
N LEU A 60 10.37 -16.34 -7.78
CA LEU A 60 9.81 -17.69 -7.64
C LEU A 60 9.61 -18.34 -9.02
N LEU A 61 9.17 -17.55 -10.01
CA LEU A 61 8.98 -18.01 -11.39
C LEU A 61 10.33 -18.32 -12.07
N ASP A 62 11.34 -17.46 -11.89
CA ASP A 62 12.68 -17.63 -12.45
C ASP A 62 13.42 -18.87 -11.90
N ASN A 63 13.08 -19.31 -10.68
CA ASN A 63 13.75 -20.44 -10.02
C ASN A 63 13.14 -21.82 -10.36
N GLY A 64 12.22 -21.91 -11.32
CA GLY A 64 11.85 -23.19 -11.95
C GLY A 64 10.42 -23.68 -11.76
N ASP A 65 9.52 -22.92 -11.11
CA ASP A 65 8.09 -23.27 -11.01
C ASP A 65 7.25 -22.57 -12.10
N SER A 66 7.81 -22.47 -13.31
CA SER A 66 7.17 -21.84 -14.49
C SER A 66 5.94 -22.60 -15.02
N GLU A 67 5.58 -23.73 -14.42
CA GLU A 67 4.50 -24.63 -14.86
C GLU A 67 3.12 -24.33 -14.22
N LEU A 68 3.01 -23.30 -13.36
CA LEU A 68 1.80 -23.02 -12.57
C LEU A 68 0.97 -21.80 -13.02
N LEU A 69 1.32 -21.13 -14.12
CA LEU A 69 0.59 -19.96 -14.63
C LEU A 69 0.20 -20.09 -16.12
N GLU A 70 -0.04 -21.31 -16.59
CA GLU A 70 -0.87 -21.50 -17.79
C GLU A 70 -2.36 -21.57 -17.36
N ASP A 71 -3.08 -20.51 -17.74
CA ASP A 71 -4.52 -20.19 -17.64
C ASP A 71 -5.14 -19.78 -16.28
#